data_AF-A0A7V3A421-F1
#
_entry.id   AF-A0A7V3A421-F1
#
_cell.length_a   1.000
_cell.length_b   1.000
_cell.length_c   1.000
_cell.angle_alpha   90.00
_cell.angle_beta   90.00
_cell.angle_gamma   90.00
#
_symmetry.space_group_name_H-M   'P 1'
#
loop_
_entity.id
_entity.type
_entity.pdbx_description
1 polymer ?
#
loop_
_entity_poly.entity_id
_entity_poly.type
_entity_poly.pdbx_seq_one_letter_code
_entity_poly.pdbx_strand_id
1 'polypeptide(L)'
;MRDRVEEGRKFSERAAVKKNFSRDSIGEVDTPLSWAVWAAERYKLVKRWLQGATVLDPTMGEGNLLEALLYVGIRRGIPPEELPIQALYGIERQGEKLTRFFKRMEDRYKLELPRENFLEADILIAGIDSIGTPLSLTGAASGKAACQDASSPNMIPSVDILFGNPPWITFASLPHAYKIQIKELFLRYSLVPTKNHALLGRSRVDLSALIVLLSISRFLKRGGEAVFFLPLSLFYGEGAGEGFRRFRSGNTPFHVRELVELPMGKVFPGISTRGGVVHVKREEEQQFPVRVLRLQIESPWEKCEETDLWNASPIDGPGSSWILYQGERPFPEGIPRIPIPKESYPRQGINTCGANELFFFNSVEEEEEGVWRVSNSILTCHLPSAYLYPLLTSESFREHTPIPHKWVFLPYREDGRPLSPRHVEEDPLLKQFLCQHEERLRARKGVLIQQRIRKGYFWALFGVGAYCFYPWKVVWEAAGRKKFRPRIWEGRWQANQSLHGYLPFKSLQEAMRVLEALQNPQIEAYLLALQAQGTLNWAQPGRMRRLFTSASET
;
A
#
# COMPACT_ATOMS: atom_id res chain seq x y z
N MET A 1 -55.73 -7.16 16.73
CA MET A 1 -55.63 -8.59 16.31
C MET A 1 -56.29 -8.86 14.95
N ARG A 2 -56.48 -7.82 14.13
CA ARG A 2 -56.24 -7.78 12.68
C ARG A 2 -55.24 -6.60 12.52
N ASP A 3 -54.42 -6.57 11.47
CA ASP A 3 -53.29 -5.63 11.26
C ASP A 3 -51.89 -6.08 11.73
N ARG A 4 -51.70 -7.37 12.04
CA ARG A 4 -50.35 -7.97 12.16
C ARG A 4 -50.24 -9.35 11.47
N VAL A 5 -50.91 -9.51 10.34
CA VAL A 5 -50.85 -10.75 9.54
C VAL A 5 -50.61 -10.49 8.03
N GLU A 6 -50.61 -9.24 7.56
CA GLU A 6 -50.35 -8.93 6.14
C GLU A 6 -48.90 -8.55 5.79
N GLU A 7 -48.04 -8.26 6.77
CA GLU A 7 -46.60 -8.03 6.50
C GLU A 7 -45.77 -9.34 6.43
N GLY A 8 -46.35 -10.47 6.85
CA GLY A 8 -45.68 -11.77 6.87
C GLY A 8 -45.78 -12.60 5.58
N ARG A 9 -46.43 -12.09 4.52
CA ARG A 9 -46.74 -12.86 3.30
C ARG A 9 -46.13 -12.32 2.00
N LYS A 10 -45.26 -11.30 2.08
CA LYS A 10 -44.47 -10.80 0.93
C LYS A 10 -43.00 -11.26 0.92
N PHE A 11 -42.66 -12.30 1.69
CA PHE A 11 -41.27 -12.75 1.90
C PHE A 11 -40.92 -14.14 1.36
N SER A 12 -41.74 -14.79 0.52
CA SER A 12 -41.38 -16.14 0.03
C SER A 12 -41.62 -16.47 -1.44
N GLU A 13 -42.00 -15.55 -2.32
CA GLU A 13 -42.12 -15.86 -3.76
C GLU A 13 -41.55 -14.76 -4.64
N ARG A 14 -40.25 -14.87 -4.93
CA ARG A 14 -39.56 -14.42 -6.16
C ARG A 14 -38.13 -14.96 -6.15
N ALA A 15 -38.01 -16.28 -6.26
CA ALA A 15 -36.80 -16.88 -6.80
C ALA A 15 -36.89 -16.84 -8.33
N ALA A 16 -35.71 -16.69 -8.97
CA ALA A 16 -35.42 -16.74 -10.40
C ALA A 16 -35.53 -15.43 -11.21
N VAL A 17 -34.57 -14.51 -10.99
CA VAL A 17 -33.87 -13.79 -12.08
C VAL A 17 -32.39 -13.59 -11.68
N LYS A 18 -31.49 -13.86 -12.65
CA LYS A 18 -30.02 -13.80 -12.59
C LYS A 18 -29.46 -12.38 -12.34
N LYS A 19 -28.24 -12.35 -11.79
CA LYS A 19 -27.25 -11.24 -11.66
C LYS A 19 -27.63 -10.07 -10.74
N ASN A 20 -27.08 -10.09 -9.52
CA ASN A 20 -26.80 -8.88 -8.74
C ASN A 20 -25.36 -8.99 -8.20
N PHE A 21 -24.39 -8.56 -9.00
CA PHE A 21 -23.08 -8.13 -8.49
C PHE A 21 -23.23 -6.66 -8.06
N SER A 22 -22.69 -6.30 -6.89
CA SER A 22 -23.01 -5.02 -6.24
C SER A 22 -22.64 -3.80 -7.09
N ARG A 23 -23.53 -2.80 -7.06
CA ARG A 23 -23.42 -1.47 -7.69
C ARG A 23 -22.39 -0.54 -7.02
N ASP A 24 -21.50 -1.06 -6.17
CA ASP A 24 -20.57 -0.21 -5.42
C ASP A 24 -19.38 0.21 -6.29
N SER A 25 -18.99 1.49 -6.23
CA SER A 25 -17.74 1.98 -6.82
C SER A 25 -16.55 1.35 -6.10
N ILE A 26 -15.66 0.69 -6.83
CA ILE A 26 -14.47 0.04 -6.27
C ILE A 26 -13.26 0.86 -6.66
N GLY A 27 -12.79 1.73 -5.77
CA GLY A 27 -11.51 2.42 -5.93
C GLY A 27 -11.38 3.27 -7.20
N GLU A 28 -12.49 3.79 -7.72
CA GLU A 28 -12.52 4.53 -8.98
C GLU A 28 -11.77 5.86 -8.87
N VAL A 29 -10.93 6.12 -9.87
CA VAL A 29 -10.15 7.36 -10.01
C VAL A 29 -10.35 7.85 -11.44
N ASP A 30 -11.26 8.79 -11.64
CA ASP A 30 -11.59 9.24 -13.00
C ASP A 30 -10.48 10.15 -13.55
N THR A 31 -9.81 9.70 -14.61
CA THR A 31 -8.76 10.49 -15.28
C THR A 31 -9.38 11.68 -15.99
N PRO A 32 -8.98 12.93 -15.66
CA PRO A 32 -9.43 14.09 -16.41
C PRO A 32 -8.98 14.00 -17.88
N LEU A 33 -9.85 14.39 -18.81
CA LEU A 33 -9.56 14.32 -20.25
C LEU A 33 -8.27 15.07 -20.63
N SER A 34 -7.98 16.20 -19.99
CA SER A 34 -6.74 16.96 -20.26
C SER A 34 -5.47 16.17 -19.93
N TRP A 35 -5.47 15.40 -18.84
CA TRP A 35 -4.36 14.54 -18.45
C TRP A 35 -4.30 13.24 -19.26
N ALA A 36 -5.45 12.74 -19.70
CA ALA A 36 -5.51 11.66 -20.68
C ALA A 36 -4.87 12.08 -22.02
N VAL A 37 -5.20 13.27 -22.52
CA VAL A 37 -4.59 13.87 -23.72
C VAL A 37 -3.08 14.04 -23.56
N TRP A 38 -2.64 14.59 -22.43
CA TRP A 38 -1.22 14.74 -22.13
C TRP A 38 -0.46 13.41 -22.17
N ALA A 39 -0.98 12.37 -21.53
CA ALA A 39 -0.35 11.06 -21.52
C ALA A 39 -0.32 10.44 -22.93
N ALA A 40 -1.44 10.54 -23.67
CA ALA A 40 -1.54 10.03 -25.03
C ALA A 40 -0.54 10.70 -26.00
N GLU A 41 -0.34 12.02 -25.85
CA GLU A 41 0.64 12.78 -26.62
C GLU A 41 2.08 12.45 -26.23
N ARG A 42 2.39 12.46 -24.92
CA ARG A 42 3.75 12.16 -24.40
C ARG A 42 4.29 10.85 -24.92
N TYR A 43 3.46 9.80 -24.85
CA TYR A 43 3.85 8.45 -25.27
C TYR A 43 3.53 8.16 -26.73
N LYS A 44 3.17 9.18 -27.52
CA LYS A 44 2.90 9.09 -28.97
C LYS A 44 1.80 8.07 -29.30
N LEU A 45 0.86 7.83 -28.39
CA LEU A 45 -0.22 6.86 -28.55
C LEU A 45 -1.13 7.27 -29.70
N VAL A 46 -1.46 8.57 -29.78
CA VAL A 46 -2.30 9.11 -30.86
C VAL A 46 -1.67 8.86 -32.23
N LYS A 47 -0.37 9.15 -32.38
CA LYS A 47 0.35 8.92 -33.64
C LYS A 47 0.31 7.44 -34.04
N ARG A 48 0.56 6.53 -33.10
CA ARG A 48 0.57 5.09 -33.36
C ARG A 48 -0.82 4.56 -33.70
N TRP A 49 -1.84 4.99 -32.97
CA TRP A 49 -3.24 4.61 -33.21
C TRP A 49 -3.72 5.09 -34.60
N LEU A 50 -3.42 6.34 -34.98
CA LEU A 50 -3.70 6.85 -36.33
C LEU A 50 -2.97 6.06 -37.43
N GLN A 51 -1.84 5.41 -37.10
CA GLN A 51 -1.10 4.51 -38.00
C GLN A 51 -1.62 3.06 -37.97
N GLY A 52 -2.76 2.80 -37.32
CA GLY A 52 -3.43 1.50 -37.29
C GLY A 52 -3.12 0.65 -36.05
N ALA A 53 -2.39 1.17 -35.05
CA ALA A 53 -2.19 0.43 -33.80
C ALA A 53 -3.50 0.28 -33.03
N THR A 54 -3.76 -0.92 -32.53
CA THR A 54 -4.93 -1.21 -31.68
C THR A 54 -4.68 -0.80 -30.23
N VAL A 55 -5.69 -0.20 -29.59
CA VAL A 55 -5.63 0.32 -28.22
C VAL A 55 -6.75 -0.26 -27.37
N LEU A 56 -6.43 -0.76 -26.19
CA LEU A 56 -7.40 -1.21 -25.19
C LEU A 56 -7.26 -0.43 -23.88
N ASP A 57 -8.39 0.04 -23.37
CA ASP A 57 -8.53 0.40 -21.95
C ASP A 57 -9.22 -0.74 -21.17
N PRO A 58 -8.49 -1.46 -20.30
CA PRO A 58 -9.00 -2.66 -19.61
C PRO A 58 -9.99 -2.37 -18.48
N THR A 59 -10.13 -1.11 -18.06
CA THR A 59 -11.04 -0.66 -17.00
C THR A 59 -11.47 0.78 -17.28
N MET A 60 -12.20 0.97 -18.38
CA MET A 60 -12.29 2.27 -19.04
C MET A 60 -13.05 3.35 -18.27
N GLY A 61 -13.86 2.97 -17.27
CA GLY A 61 -14.65 3.93 -16.51
C GLY A 61 -15.53 4.76 -17.44
N GLU A 62 -15.46 6.08 -17.33
CA GLU A 62 -16.17 6.99 -18.24
C GLU A 62 -15.59 7.03 -19.67
N GLY A 63 -14.44 6.43 -19.93
CA GLY A 63 -13.83 6.31 -21.27
C GLY A 63 -12.93 7.48 -21.69
N ASN A 64 -12.53 8.35 -20.75
CA ASN A 64 -11.74 9.55 -21.03
C ASN A 64 -10.38 9.26 -21.70
N LEU A 65 -9.77 8.09 -21.43
CA LEU A 65 -8.49 7.70 -22.04
C LEU A 65 -8.63 7.40 -23.53
N LEU A 66 -9.70 6.71 -23.92
CA LEU A 66 -10.00 6.46 -25.33
C LEU A 66 -10.51 7.73 -26.03
N GLU A 67 -11.34 8.53 -25.34
CA GLU A 67 -11.80 9.84 -25.82
C GLU A 67 -10.62 10.78 -26.13
N ALA A 68 -9.53 10.72 -25.36
CA ALA A 68 -8.35 11.54 -25.61
C ALA A 68 -7.73 11.28 -26.99
N LEU A 69 -7.73 10.04 -27.46
CA LEU A 69 -7.22 9.70 -28.79
C LEU A 69 -8.07 10.34 -29.90
N LEU A 70 -9.39 10.22 -29.77
CA LEU A 70 -10.38 10.81 -30.69
C LEU A 70 -10.26 12.35 -30.69
N TYR A 71 -10.25 12.95 -29.49
CA TYR A 71 -10.16 14.39 -29.31
C TYR A 71 -8.91 14.98 -29.97
N VAL A 72 -7.74 14.35 -29.78
CA VAL A 72 -6.50 14.82 -30.39
C VAL A 72 -6.53 14.61 -31.91
N GLY A 73 -7.01 13.46 -32.40
CA GLY A 73 -7.16 13.20 -33.83
C GLY A 73 -7.94 14.31 -34.54
N ILE A 74 -9.10 14.67 -34.00
CA ILE A 74 -9.97 15.75 -34.53
C ILE A 74 -9.29 17.11 -34.40
N ARG A 75 -8.62 17.40 -33.28
CA ARG A 75 -7.87 18.65 -33.10
C ARG A 75 -6.72 18.82 -34.09
N ARG A 76 -6.15 17.72 -34.60
CA ARG A 76 -5.14 17.70 -35.66
C ARG A 76 -5.73 17.83 -37.07
N GLY A 77 -7.05 18.03 -37.18
CA GLY A 77 -7.74 18.26 -38.45
C GLY A 77 -8.16 16.97 -39.16
N ILE A 78 -8.11 15.81 -38.49
CA ILE A 78 -8.59 14.55 -39.08
C ILE A 78 -10.11 14.49 -38.95
N PRO A 79 -10.86 14.33 -40.06
CA PRO A 79 -12.31 14.17 -40.01
C PRO A 79 -12.72 12.97 -39.15
N PRO A 80 -13.83 13.04 -38.40
CA PRO A 80 -14.32 11.93 -37.58
C PRO A 80 -14.43 10.60 -38.35
N GLU A 81 -14.93 10.64 -39.59
CA GLU A 81 -15.10 9.49 -40.49
C GLU A 81 -13.79 8.81 -40.91
N GLU A 82 -12.65 9.51 -40.79
CA GLU A 82 -11.33 8.97 -41.11
C GLU A 82 -10.59 8.43 -39.88
N LEU A 83 -11.14 8.62 -38.67
CA LEU A 83 -10.51 8.11 -37.46
C LEU A 83 -10.59 6.57 -37.40
N PRO A 84 -9.52 5.86 -36.99
CA PRO A 84 -9.52 4.41 -36.89
C PRO A 84 -10.24 3.91 -35.63
N ILE A 85 -11.54 4.21 -35.53
CA ILE A 85 -12.41 3.87 -34.39
C ILE A 85 -12.55 2.36 -34.18
N GLN A 86 -12.38 1.56 -35.24
CA GLN A 86 -12.33 0.09 -35.21
C GLN A 86 -11.12 -0.46 -34.45
N ALA A 87 -10.09 0.36 -34.22
CA ALA A 87 -8.89 -0.02 -33.48
C ALA A 87 -8.97 0.32 -31.98
N LEU A 88 -10.12 0.82 -31.49
CA LEU A 88 -10.34 1.12 -30.08
C LEU A 88 -11.18 0.04 -29.41
N TYR A 89 -10.74 -0.39 -28.23
CA TYR A 89 -11.38 -1.42 -27.41
C TYR A 89 -11.49 -0.95 -25.96
N GLY A 90 -12.54 -1.41 -25.27
CA GLY A 90 -12.78 -1.04 -23.87
C GLY A 90 -13.47 -2.15 -23.07
N ILE A 91 -13.09 -2.27 -21.79
CA ILE A 91 -13.77 -3.17 -20.85
C ILE A 91 -14.22 -2.34 -19.65
N GLU A 92 -15.49 -2.45 -19.27
CA GLU A 92 -16.06 -1.78 -18.10
C GLU A 92 -17.10 -2.67 -17.44
N ARG A 93 -17.08 -2.76 -16.10
CA ARG A 93 -18.03 -3.61 -15.35
C ARG A 93 -19.40 -2.98 -15.19
N GLN A 94 -19.52 -1.65 -15.29
CA GLN A 94 -20.77 -0.91 -15.16
C GLN A 94 -21.30 -0.50 -16.54
N GLY A 95 -22.29 -1.23 -17.08
CA GLY A 95 -22.88 -0.92 -18.39
C GLY A 95 -23.43 0.50 -18.56
N GLU A 96 -23.86 1.14 -17.46
CA GLU A 96 -24.29 2.54 -17.46
C GLU A 96 -23.17 3.51 -17.92
N LYS A 97 -21.91 3.22 -17.58
CA LYS A 97 -20.74 4.02 -17.99
C LYS A 97 -20.44 3.87 -19.48
N LEU A 98 -20.52 2.65 -20.00
CA LEU A 98 -20.43 2.41 -21.45
C LEU A 98 -21.51 3.19 -22.21
N THR A 99 -22.73 3.18 -21.68
CA THR A 99 -23.86 3.90 -22.29
C THR A 99 -23.61 5.40 -22.33
N ARG A 100 -23.13 5.99 -21.22
CA ARG A 100 -22.72 7.41 -21.16
C ARG A 100 -21.56 7.73 -22.10
N PHE A 101 -20.57 6.84 -22.20
CA PHE A 101 -19.44 6.99 -23.10
C PHE A 101 -19.91 7.04 -24.57
N PHE A 102 -20.68 6.05 -25.03
CA PHE A 102 -21.19 6.04 -26.41
C PHE A 102 -22.02 7.27 -26.74
N LYS A 103 -22.97 7.62 -25.86
CA LYS A 103 -23.79 8.82 -26.03
C LYS A 103 -22.92 10.08 -26.15
N ARG A 104 -21.87 10.19 -25.33
CA ARG A 104 -20.94 11.32 -25.40
C ARG A 104 -20.15 11.35 -26.70
N MET A 105 -19.75 10.19 -27.24
CA MET A 105 -19.03 10.12 -28.52
C MET A 105 -19.91 10.56 -29.69
N GLU A 106 -21.16 10.10 -29.70
CA GLU A 106 -22.16 10.50 -30.70
C GLU A 106 -22.50 11.99 -30.57
N ASP A 107 -22.86 12.46 -29.37
CA ASP A 107 -23.31 13.83 -29.14
C ASP A 107 -22.20 14.85 -29.46
N ARG A 108 -20.96 14.61 -28.99
CA ARG A 108 -19.83 15.55 -29.05
C ARG A 108 -19.02 15.46 -30.34
N TYR A 109 -18.80 14.25 -30.85
CA TYR A 109 -17.89 14.01 -31.98
C TYR A 109 -18.59 13.48 -33.23
N LYS A 110 -19.91 13.22 -33.16
CA LYS A 110 -20.69 12.62 -34.27
C LYS A 110 -20.12 11.28 -34.72
N LEU A 111 -19.59 10.51 -33.76
CA LEU A 111 -19.00 9.19 -33.98
C LEU A 111 -19.88 8.08 -33.42
N GLU A 112 -20.17 7.09 -34.26
CA GLU A 112 -20.75 5.82 -33.82
C GLU A 112 -19.62 4.79 -33.66
N LEU A 113 -19.29 4.47 -32.41
CA LEU A 113 -18.24 3.49 -32.11
C LEU A 113 -18.75 2.04 -32.27
N PRO A 114 -17.90 1.11 -32.75
CA PRO A 114 -18.26 -0.30 -32.92
C PRO A 114 -18.52 -0.96 -31.57
N ARG A 115 -19.78 -1.23 -31.26
CA ARG A 115 -20.22 -1.70 -29.93
C ARG A 115 -19.59 -3.04 -29.54
N GLU A 116 -19.28 -3.89 -30.51
CA GLU A 116 -18.62 -5.18 -30.34
C GLU A 116 -17.19 -5.07 -29.76
N ASN A 117 -16.53 -3.92 -29.90
CA ASN A 117 -15.20 -3.67 -29.33
C ASN A 117 -15.25 -3.30 -27.84
N PHE A 118 -16.44 -3.10 -27.28
CA PHE A 118 -16.63 -2.67 -25.89
C PHE A 118 -17.42 -3.71 -25.11
N LEU A 119 -16.83 -4.20 -24.02
CA LEU A 119 -17.37 -5.31 -23.25
C LEU A 119 -17.83 -4.85 -21.86
N GLU A 120 -19.09 -5.12 -21.54
CA GLU A 120 -19.61 -5.01 -20.17
C GLU A 120 -19.16 -6.24 -19.35
N ALA A 121 -18.02 -6.14 -18.67
CA ALA A 121 -17.45 -7.24 -17.90
C ALA A 121 -16.55 -6.78 -16.75
N ASP A 122 -16.50 -7.58 -15.69
CA ASP A 122 -15.40 -7.51 -14.73
C ASP A 122 -14.21 -8.29 -15.30
N ILE A 123 -13.14 -7.57 -15.66
CA ILE A 123 -11.91 -8.13 -16.24
C ILE A 123 -11.26 -9.24 -15.40
N LEU A 124 -11.48 -9.23 -14.07
CA LEU A 124 -10.90 -10.22 -13.15
C LEU A 124 -11.75 -11.49 -13.04
N ILE A 125 -13.04 -11.43 -13.34
CA ILE A 125 -13.98 -12.56 -13.18
C ILE A 125 -14.37 -13.16 -14.55
N ALA A 126 -14.56 -12.31 -15.55
CA ALA A 126 -14.98 -12.73 -16.87
C ALA A 126 -13.88 -13.54 -17.58
N GLY A 127 -14.07 -14.86 -17.66
CA GLY A 127 -13.19 -15.78 -18.40
C GLY A 127 -12.18 -16.57 -17.55
N ILE A 128 -12.51 -16.92 -16.30
CA ILE A 128 -11.72 -17.92 -15.55
C ILE A 128 -11.84 -19.33 -16.18
N ASP A 129 -12.87 -19.60 -16.97
CA ASP A 129 -13.14 -20.92 -17.57
C ASP A 129 -12.64 -21.11 -19.03
N SER A 130 -11.92 -20.15 -19.60
CA SER A 130 -11.48 -20.21 -21.02
C SER A 130 -10.00 -19.88 -21.22
N ILE A 131 -9.11 -20.52 -20.45
CA ILE A 131 -7.67 -20.53 -20.74
C ILE A 131 -7.17 -21.97 -20.75
N GLY A 132 -7.00 -22.50 -21.96
CA GLY A 132 -6.12 -23.63 -22.22
C GLY A 132 -4.71 -23.30 -21.75
N THR A 133 -4.18 -24.18 -20.93
CA THR A 133 -2.79 -24.27 -20.49
C THR A 133 -1.85 -24.27 -21.70
N PRO A 134 -0.81 -23.42 -21.76
CA PRO A 134 0.39 -23.77 -22.49
C PRO A 134 1.37 -24.39 -21.49
N LEU A 135 1.17 -25.68 -21.20
CA LEU A 135 2.23 -26.54 -20.66
C LEU A 135 2.68 -27.44 -21.81
N SER A 136 3.73 -26.98 -22.50
CA SER A 136 4.52 -27.86 -23.36
C SER A 136 5.27 -28.83 -22.45
N LEU A 137 4.76 -30.05 -22.33
CA LEU A 137 5.52 -31.24 -22.01
C LEU A 137 5.03 -32.34 -22.96
N THR A 138 5.84 -32.58 -23.99
CA THR A 138 6.06 -33.85 -24.70
C THR A 138 4.91 -34.87 -24.78
N GLY A 139 4.47 -35.17 -26.01
CA GLY A 139 3.75 -36.42 -26.30
C GLY A 139 2.95 -36.36 -27.60
N ALA A 140 3.39 -37.11 -28.60
CA ALA A 140 2.73 -37.27 -29.89
C ALA A 140 1.37 -37.99 -29.76
N ALA A 141 0.35 -37.56 -30.53
CA ALA A 141 -0.58 -38.44 -31.25
C ALA A 141 -1.53 -37.66 -32.18
N SER A 142 -1.71 -38.23 -33.36
CA SER A 142 -2.60 -38.00 -34.50
C SER A 142 -4.04 -37.50 -34.28
N GLY A 143 -4.45 -36.54 -35.14
CA GLY A 143 -5.51 -36.72 -36.15
C GLY A 143 -6.99 -36.54 -35.78
N LYS A 144 -7.63 -35.46 -36.27
CA LYS A 144 -8.75 -35.42 -37.24
C LYS A 144 -9.46 -34.06 -37.22
N ALA A 145 -9.76 -33.57 -38.43
CA ALA A 145 -10.56 -32.38 -38.68
C ALA A 145 -12.06 -32.64 -38.44
N ALA A 146 -12.77 -31.68 -37.86
CA ALA A 146 -14.20 -31.50 -38.06
C ALA A 146 -14.66 -30.09 -37.64
N CYS A 147 -15.29 -29.42 -38.61
CA CYS A 147 -16.46 -28.56 -38.51
C CYS A 147 -16.40 -27.26 -37.68
N GLN A 148 -16.40 -26.16 -38.44
CA GLN A 148 -16.97 -24.87 -38.07
C GLN A 148 -18.42 -25.06 -37.57
N ASP A 149 -18.76 -24.47 -36.42
CA ASP A 149 -20.03 -23.77 -36.22
C ASP A 149 -20.09 -22.96 -34.91
N ALA A 150 -20.74 -21.79 -35.05
CA ALA A 150 -21.47 -20.99 -34.06
C ALA A 150 -20.73 -20.27 -32.90
N SER A 151 -20.62 -18.94 -33.08
CA SER A 151 -20.69 -17.88 -32.05
C SER A 151 -19.80 -18.04 -30.81
N SER A 152 -18.53 -17.63 -30.93
CA SER A 152 -17.71 -17.30 -29.75
C SER A 152 -18.24 -16.02 -29.10
N PRO A 153 -18.33 -15.92 -27.76
CA PRO A 153 -18.73 -14.67 -27.09
C PRO A 153 -17.74 -13.55 -27.43
N ASN A 154 -18.22 -12.31 -27.64
CA ASN A 154 -17.43 -11.10 -27.93
C ASN A 154 -16.10 -11.11 -27.16
N MET A 155 -15.01 -11.47 -27.84
CA MET A 155 -13.68 -11.63 -27.24
C MET A 155 -12.82 -10.45 -27.67
N ILE A 156 -12.38 -9.65 -26.70
CA ILE A 156 -11.42 -8.57 -26.95
C ILE A 156 -10.11 -9.20 -27.46
N PRO A 157 -9.59 -8.76 -28.63
CA PRO A 157 -8.37 -9.31 -29.20
C PRO A 157 -7.14 -8.86 -28.39
N SER A 158 -5.99 -9.47 -28.68
CA SER A 158 -4.73 -8.87 -28.24
C SER A 158 -4.46 -7.57 -29.01
N VAL A 159 -3.98 -6.54 -28.31
CA VAL A 159 -3.76 -5.18 -28.80
C VAL A 159 -2.30 -4.75 -28.76
N ASP A 160 -1.96 -3.70 -29.52
CA ASP A 160 -0.61 -3.14 -29.58
C ASP A 160 -0.29 -2.24 -28.38
N ILE A 161 -1.32 -1.60 -27.82
CA ILE A 161 -1.23 -0.60 -26.75
C ILE A 161 -2.29 -0.86 -25.69
N LEU A 162 -1.86 -0.99 -24.43
CA LEU A 162 -2.76 -0.83 -23.29
C LEU A 162 -2.70 0.62 -22.81
N PHE A 163 -3.83 1.26 -22.60
CA PHE A 163 -3.91 2.61 -22.04
C PHE A 163 -5.01 2.67 -21.00
N GLY A 164 -4.65 2.69 -19.72
CA GLY A 164 -5.65 2.47 -18.65
C GLY A 164 -5.37 3.22 -17.35
N ASN A 165 -6.42 3.35 -16.54
CA ASN A 165 -6.35 3.75 -15.14
C ASN A 165 -7.12 2.74 -14.29
N PRO A 166 -6.49 1.65 -13.84
CA PRO A 166 -7.16 0.67 -13.00
C PRO A 166 -7.59 1.26 -11.66
N PRO A 167 -8.59 0.67 -10.98
CA PRO A 167 -9.02 1.11 -9.66
C PRO A 167 -7.89 1.03 -8.60
N TRP A 168 -7.78 2.07 -7.78
CA TRP A 168 -6.79 2.20 -6.71
C TRP A 168 -7.42 1.84 -5.37
N ILE A 169 -7.30 0.56 -5.01
CA ILE A 169 -7.83 0.03 -3.76
C ILE A 169 -7.01 -1.17 -3.30
N THR A 170 -6.71 -1.24 -2.01
CA THR A 170 -6.00 -2.40 -1.47
C THR A 170 -6.92 -3.62 -1.38
N PHE A 171 -6.35 -4.82 -1.53
CA PHE A 171 -7.09 -6.07 -1.32
C PHE A 171 -7.76 -6.13 0.06
N ALA A 172 -7.13 -5.55 1.09
CA ALA A 172 -7.70 -5.46 2.44
C ALA A 172 -8.97 -4.61 2.52
N SER A 173 -9.14 -3.62 1.64
CA SER A 173 -10.29 -2.71 1.62
C SER A 173 -11.45 -3.22 0.76
N LEU A 174 -11.25 -4.27 -0.04
CA LEU A 174 -12.31 -4.82 -0.91
C LEU A 174 -13.47 -5.43 -0.11
N PRO A 175 -14.69 -5.51 -0.68
CA PRO A 175 -15.78 -6.30 -0.11
C PRO A 175 -15.40 -7.77 0.06
N HIS A 176 -15.80 -8.39 1.17
CA HIS A 176 -15.38 -9.76 1.51
C HIS A 176 -15.73 -10.79 0.42
N ALA A 177 -16.94 -10.72 -0.14
CA ALA A 177 -17.38 -11.60 -1.21
C ALA A 177 -16.50 -11.49 -2.47
N TYR A 178 -16.09 -10.26 -2.83
CA TYR A 178 -15.22 -10.01 -3.98
C TYR A 178 -13.80 -10.55 -3.74
N LYS A 179 -13.26 -10.39 -2.52
CA LYS A 179 -11.95 -10.97 -2.15
C LYS A 179 -11.92 -12.48 -2.38
N ILE A 180 -12.98 -13.20 -2.04
CA ILE A 180 -13.04 -14.66 -2.19
C ILE A 180 -12.87 -15.07 -3.65
N GLN A 181 -13.44 -14.30 -4.58
CA GLN A 181 -13.43 -14.60 -6.02
C GLN A 181 -12.05 -14.36 -6.65
N ILE A 182 -11.37 -13.28 -6.27
CA ILE A 182 -10.11 -12.87 -6.92
C ILE A 182 -8.85 -13.34 -6.19
N LYS A 183 -8.95 -13.91 -4.98
CA LYS A 183 -7.78 -14.29 -4.16
C LYS A 183 -6.78 -15.20 -4.89
N GLU A 184 -7.27 -16.14 -5.70
CA GLU A 184 -6.42 -17.09 -6.42
C GLU A 184 -5.63 -16.40 -7.53
N LEU A 185 -6.12 -15.28 -8.07
CA LEU A 185 -5.39 -14.48 -9.05
C LEU A 185 -4.17 -13.80 -8.42
N PHE A 186 -4.27 -13.29 -7.18
CA PHE A 186 -3.12 -12.73 -6.47
C PHE A 186 -2.00 -13.76 -6.28
N LEU A 187 -2.36 -15.03 -6.07
CA LEU A 187 -1.41 -16.13 -5.97
C LEU A 187 -0.84 -16.51 -7.34
N ARG A 188 -1.69 -16.65 -8.35
CA ARG A 188 -1.30 -16.97 -9.73
C ARG A 188 -0.28 -15.98 -10.29
N TYR A 189 -0.49 -14.68 -10.04
CA TYR A 189 0.44 -13.63 -10.46
C TYR A 189 1.54 -13.34 -9.44
N SER A 190 1.71 -14.19 -8.41
CA SER A 190 2.76 -14.07 -7.40
C SER A 190 2.85 -12.70 -6.72
N LEU A 191 1.72 -12.00 -6.58
CA LEU A 191 1.64 -10.72 -5.89
C LEU A 191 1.79 -10.84 -4.38
N VAL A 192 1.58 -12.05 -3.86
CA VAL A 192 1.73 -12.40 -2.44
C VAL A 192 2.57 -13.67 -2.31
N PRO A 193 3.48 -13.76 -1.32
CA PRO A 193 4.48 -14.83 -1.26
C PRO A 193 3.90 -16.19 -0.86
N THR A 194 2.82 -16.23 -0.07
CA THR A 194 2.19 -17.48 0.37
C THR A 194 0.68 -17.37 0.45
N LYS A 195 -0.02 -18.51 0.37
CA LYS A 195 -1.47 -18.61 0.60
C LYS A 195 -1.86 -17.99 1.94
N ASN A 196 -1.06 -18.17 3.00
CA ASN A 196 -1.36 -17.64 4.33
C ASN A 196 -1.44 -16.11 4.40
N HIS A 197 -0.67 -15.38 3.59
CA HIS A 197 -0.74 -13.92 3.49
C HIS A 197 -1.99 -13.44 2.71
N ALA A 198 -2.46 -14.22 1.73
CA ALA A 198 -3.70 -13.95 0.99
C ALA A 198 -4.96 -14.31 1.82
N LEU A 199 -4.92 -15.45 2.50
CA LEU A 199 -6.03 -16.08 3.22
C LEU A 199 -6.57 -15.23 4.37
N LEU A 200 -5.77 -14.35 4.95
CA LEU A 200 -6.21 -13.50 6.06
C LEU A 200 -6.99 -12.25 5.61
N GLY A 201 -7.16 -12.00 4.31
CA GLY A 201 -7.89 -10.82 3.83
C GLY A 201 -7.22 -9.49 4.18
N ARG A 202 -5.94 -9.53 4.58
CA ARG A 202 -5.14 -8.41 5.12
C ARG A 202 -4.04 -7.93 4.17
N SER A 203 -3.91 -8.55 3.00
CA SER A 203 -2.95 -8.10 2.01
C SER A 203 -3.20 -6.64 1.69
N ARG A 204 -2.16 -5.81 1.81
CA ARG A 204 -2.21 -4.40 1.45
C ARG A 204 -1.78 -4.16 -0.01
N VAL A 205 -1.61 -5.23 -0.79
CA VAL A 205 -1.35 -5.14 -2.23
C VAL A 205 -2.50 -4.40 -2.90
N ASP A 206 -2.19 -3.47 -3.78
CA ASP A 206 -3.18 -2.71 -4.54
C ASP A 206 -3.76 -3.53 -5.69
N LEU A 207 -5.07 -3.40 -5.94
CA LEU A 207 -5.78 -4.11 -7.00
C LEU A 207 -5.24 -3.75 -8.39
N SER A 208 -4.77 -2.51 -8.58
CA SER A 208 -4.16 -2.06 -9.82
C SER A 208 -3.00 -2.94 -10.28
N ALA A 209 -2.19 -3.47 -9.34
CA ALA A 209 -1.11 -4.40 -9.67
C ALA A 209 -1.64 -5.66 -10.37
N LEU A 210 -2.74 -6.23 -9.86
CA LEU A 210 -3.34 -7.42 -10.46
C LEU A 210 -3.89 -7.14 -11.85
N ILE A 211 -4.58 -6.02 -12.03
CA ILE A 211 -5.17 -5.63 -13.31
C ILE A 211 -4.08 -5.40 -14.36
N VAL A 212 -2.98 -4.72 -14.01
CA VAL A 212 -1.84 -4.52 -14.91
C VAL A 212 -1.23 -5.86 -15.33
N LEU A 213 -0.92 -6.74 -14.37
CA LEU A 213 -0.31 -8.04 -14.69
C LEU A 213 -1.23 -8.87 -15.57
N LEU A 214 -2.52 -8.99 -15.21
CA LEU A 214 -3.50 -9.72 -16.00
C LEU A 214 -3.60 -9.12 -17.41
N SER A 215 -3.70 -7.80 -17.54
CA SER A 215 -3.84 -7.13 -18.84
C SER A 215 -2.64 -7.35 -19.74
N ILE A 216 -1.42 -7.26 -19.20
CA ILE A 216 -0.18 -7.56 -19.95
C ILE A 216 -0.20 -8.99 -20.47
N SER A 217 -0.60 -9.96 -19.63
CA SER A 217 -0.60 -11.38 -20.05
C SER A 217 -1.66 -11.71 -21.09
N ARG A 218 -2.87 -11.16 -20.93
CA ARG A 218 -4.06 -11.55 -21.70
C ARG A 218 -4.25 -10.74 -22.96
N PHE A 219 -3.97 -9.44 -22.92
CA PHE A 219 -4.36 -8.52 -23.97
C PHE A 219 -3.20 -7.84 -24.69
N LEU A 220 -2.01 -7.72 -24.09
CA LEU A 220 -0.93 -7.00 -24.78
C LEU A 220 -0.18 -7.92 -25.75
N LYS A 221 -0.06 -7.58 -27.04
CA LYS A 221 0.76 -8.35 -27.99
C LYS A 221 2.23 -8.43 -27.57
N ARG A 222 2.97 -9.41 -28.11
CA ARG A 222 4.43 -9.51 -27.94
C ARG A 222 5.10 -8.22 -28.40
N GLY A 223 6.01 -7.67 -27.60
CA GLY A 223 6.62 -6.36 -27.84
C GLY A 223 5.66 -5.16 -27.79
N GLY A 224 4.41 -5.35 -27.38
CA GLY A 224 3.45 -4.26 -27.17
C GLY A 224 3.84 -3.36 -25.99
N GLU A 225 3.20 -2.21 -25.90
CA GLU A 225 3.44 -1.22 -24.84
C GLU A 225 2.20 -0.95 -24.01
N ALA A 226 2.39 -0.56 -22.76
CA ALA A 226 1.31 -0.15 -21.89
C ALA A 226 1.63 1.19 -21.23
N VAL A 227 0.61 2.04 -21.08
CA VAL A 227 0.66 3.29 -20.34
C VAL A 227 -0.44 3.24 -19.30
N PHE A 228 -0.06 3.22 -18.02
CA PHE A 228 -1.02 3.13 -16.93
C PHE A 228 -0.88 4.26 -15.92
N PHE A 229 -2.01 4.78 -15.45
CA PHE A 229 -2.07 5.59 -14.24
C PHE A 229 -2.08 4.66 -13.02
N LEU A 230 -1.07 4.76 -12.15
CA LEU A 230 -0.86 3.81 -11.05
C LEU A 230 -0.52 4.50 -9.72
N PRO A 231 -0.90 3.89 -8.58
CA PRO A 231 -0.45 4.34 -7.27
C PRO A 231 1.05 4.02 -7.10
N LEU A 232 1.83 5.01 -6.66
CA LEU A 232 3.28 4.89 -6.54
C LEU A 232 3.73 4.01 -5.35
N SER A 233 2.79 3.56 -4.52
CA SER A 233 3.02 2.56 -3.47
C SER A 233 3.50 1.22 -4.04
N LEU A 234 3.18 0.91 -5.31
CA LEU A 234 3.71 -0.26 -6.01
C LEU A 234 5.24 -0.24 -6.13
N PHE A 235 5.83 0.95 -6.27
CA PHE A 235 7.27 1.12 -6.47
C PHE A 235 8.00 1.48 -5.17
N TYR A 236 7.47 2.44 -4.42
CA TYR A 236 8.13 2.99 -3.22
C TYR A 236 7.67 2.35 -1.90
N GLY A 237 6.57 1.59 -1.92
CA GLY A 237 6.02 0.95 -0.72
C GLY A 237 6.83 -0.26 -0.25
N GLU A 238 6.95 -0.43 1.06
CA GLU A 238 7.59 -1.61 1.66
C GLU A 238 6.62 -2.79 1.75
N GLY A 239 7.09 -3.98 1.37
CA GLY A 239 6.34 -5.25 1.45
C GLY A 239 5.23 -5.40 0.41
N ALA A 240 4.19 -4.55 0.46
CA ALA A 240 2.97 -4.74 -0.34
C ALA A 240 3.16 -4.63 -1.87
N GLY A 241 4.22 -3.97 -2.34
CA GLY A 241 4.55 -3.87 -3.76
C GLY A 241 5.59 -4.88 -4.25
N GLU A 242 6.15 -5.72 -3.36
CA GLU A 242 7.29 -6.60 -3.68
C GLU A 242 6.96 -7.59 -4.81
N GLY A 243 5.78 -8.21 -4.78
CA GLY A 243 5.35 -9.13 -5.84
C GLY A 243 5.21 -8.45 -7.21
N PHE A 244 4.77 -7.19 -7.25
CA PHE A 244 4.66 -6.41 -8.49
C PHE A 244 6.04 -6.01 -9.03
N ARG A 245 6.98 -5.65 -8.14
CA ARG A 245 8.39 -5.32 -8.48
C ARG A 245 9.24 -6.54 -8.84
N ARG A 246 8.62 -7.70 -9.06
CA ARG A 246 9.26 -8.80 -9.80
C ARG A 246 9.27 -8.54 -11.30
N PHE A 247 8.46 -7.60 -11.79
CA PHE A 247 8.38 -7.22 -13.20
C PHE A 247 8.08 -8.40 -14.14
N ARG A 248 7.24 -9.33 -13.67
CA ARG A 248 6.75 -10.46 -14.47
C ARG A 248 5.25 -10.62 -14.32
N SER A 249 4.58 -10.87 -15.44
CA SER A 249 3.21 -11.35 -15.47
C SER A 249 3.21 -12.83 -15.85
N GLY A 250 3.07 -13.69 -14.85
CA GLY A 250 3.38 -15.12 -14.99
C GLY A 250 4.84 -15.31 -15.41
N ASN A 251 5.06 -15.93 -16.56
CA ASN A 251 6.41 -16.11 -17.12
C ASN A 251 6.88 -14.94 -18.00
N THR A 252 5.98 -14.01 -18.35
CA THR A 252 6.26 -12.91 -19.28
C THR A 252 6.94 -11.76 -18.53
N PRO A 253 8.20 -11.42 -18.82
CA PRO A 253 8.83 -10.23 -18.24
C PRO A 253 8.21 -8.97 -18.83
N PHE A 254 8.26 -7.88 -18.06
CA PHE A 254 7.98 -6.55 -18.57
C PHE A 254 8.96 -5.54 -17.98
N HIS A 255 9.18 -4.45 -18.70
CA HIS A 255 10.13 -3.41 -18.34
C HIS A 255 9.38 -2.09 -18.14
N VAL A 256 9.48 -1.51 -16.96
CA VAL A 256 9.09 -0.12 -16.68
C VAL A 256 10.16 0.79 -17.26
N ARG A 257 9.85 1.43 -18.39
CA ARG A 257 10.77 2.30 -19.12
C ARG A 257 10.85 3.71 -18.53
N GLU A 258 9.71 4.21 -18.07
CA GLU A 258 9.59 5.53 -17.47
C GLU A 258 8.47 5.54 -16.43
N LEU A 259 8.66 6.36 -15.40
CA LEU A 259 7.64 6.71 -14.43
C LEU A 259 7.52 8.24 -14.36
N VAL A 260 6.32 8.76 -14.50
CA VAL A 260 6.03 10.18 -14.27
C VAL A 260 5.21 10.32 -13.00
N GLU A 261 5.77 10.93 -11.96
CA GLU A 261 5.03 11.29 -10.76
C GLU A 261 4.18 12.54 -11.04
N LEU A 262 2.87 12.43 -10.77
CA LEU A 262 1.91 13.49 -11.04
C LEU A 262 1.69 14.39 -9.81
N PRO A 263 1.39 15.69 -10.00
CA PRO A 263 0.99 16.59 -8.92
C PRO A 263 -0.44 16.26 -8.49
N MET A 264 -0.62 15.22 -7.67
CA MET A 264 -1.91 14.58 -7.41
C MET A 264 -3.03 15.54 -6.98
N GLY A 265 -2.75 16.53 -6.13
CA GLY A 265 -3.77 17.51 -5.71
C GLY A 265 -4.29 18.40 -6.85
N LYS A 266 -3.54 18.52 -7.95
CA LYS A 266 -3.92 19.27 -9.16
C LYS A 266 -4.60 18.37 -10.18
N VAL A 267 -4.14 17.12 -10.32
CA VAL A 267 -4.69 16.15 -11.28
C VAL A 267 -6.00 15.55 -10.79
N PHE A 268 -6.01 15.05 -9.56
CA PHE A 268 -7.13 14.34 -8.96
C PHE A 268 -7.51 15.00 -7.62
N PRO A 269 -8.31 16.09 -7.66
CA PRO A 269 -8.75 16.76 -6.45
C PRO A 269 -9.40 15.79 -5.45
N GLY A 270 -8.93 15.80 -4.20
CA GLY A 270 -9.41 14.91 -3.14
C GLY A 270 -8.68 13.55 -3.02
N ILE A 271 -7.76 13.23 -3.92
CA ILE A 271 -6.92 12.02 -3.82
C ILE A 271 -5.60 12.34 -3.14
N SER A 272 -5.37 11.74 -1.96
CA SER A 272 -4.13 11.91 -1.18
C SER A 272 -3.05 10.88 -1.52
N THR A 273 -3.41 9.79 -2.22
CA THR A 273 -2.48 8.76 -2.67
C THR A 273 -1.53 9.31 -3.72
N ARG A 274 -0.21 9.18 -3.54
CA ARG A 274 0.77 9.47 -4.58
C ARG A 274 0.52 8.56 -5.80
N GLY A 275 0.39 9.17 -6.97
CA GLY A 275 0.11 8.49 -8.22
C GLY A 275 0.97 9.03 -9.36
N GLY A 276 1.04 8.26 -10.44
CA GLY A 276 1.85 8.60 -11.59
C GLY A 276 1.42 7.88 -12.85
N VAL A 277 2.02 8.24 -13.98
CA VAL A 277 1.89 7.52 -15.25
C VAL A 277 3.12 6.64 -15.46
N VAL A 278 2.91 5.37 -15.76
CA VAL A 278 3.96 4.37 -15.92
C VAL A 278 3.93 3.82 -17.34
N HIS A 279 5.06 3.91 -18.03
CA HIS A 279 5.24 3.32 -19.36
C HIS A 279 5.94 1.98 -19.25
N VAL A 280 5.31 0.96 -19.80
CA VAL A 280 5.73 -0.44 -19.72
C VAL A 280 5.92 -1.02 -21.11
N LYS A 281 6.95 -1.85 -21.27
CA LYS A 281 7.18 -2.67 -22.45
C LYS A 281 7.07 -4.15 -22.09
N ARG A 282 6.28 -4.91 -22.87
CA ARG A 282 6.17 -6.37 -22.70
C ARG A 282 7.38 -7.08 -23.31
N GLU A 283 7.81 -8.18 -22.66
CA GLU A 283 8.89 -9.09 -23.08
C GLU A 283 10.30 -8.49 -23.06
N GLU A 284 10.52 -7.50 -22.20
CA GLU A 284 11.85 -6.99 -21.85
C GLU A 284 12.09 -7.23 -20.34
N GLU A 285 13.29 -7.67 -19.97
CA GLU A 285 13.69 -7.74 -18.56
C GLU A 285 13.86 -6.32 -17.99
N GLN A 286 13.50 -6.13 -16.73
CA GLN A 286 13.60 -4.82 -16.07
C GLN A 286 15.07 -4.35 -15.99
N GLN A 287 15.31 -3.09 -16.35
CA GLN A 287 16.60 -2.44 -16.24
C GLN A 287 16.54 -1.29 -15.23
N PHE A 288 17.67 -1.00 -14.60
CA PHE A 288 17.84 0.12 -13.67
C PHE A 288 19.07 0.95 -14.06
N PRO A 289 19.07 2.28 -13.82
CA PRO A 289 17.98 3.05 -13.22
C PRO A 289 16.77 3.23 -14.15
N VAL A 290 15.59 3.32 -13.55
CA VAL A 290 14.37 3.77 -14.24
C VAL A 290 14.35 5.28 -14.23
N ARG A 291 14.09 5.89 -15.40
CA ARG A 291 13.89 7.34 -15.51
C ARG A 291 12.60 7.73 -14.80
N VAL A 292 12.70 8.71 -13.89
CA VAL A 292 11.56 9.29 -13.18
C VAL A 292 11.45 10.78 -13.49
N LEU A 293 10.30 11.22 -13.98
CA LEU A 293 9.96 12.64 -14.12
C LEU A 293 9.00 13.04 -12.99
N ARG A 294 9.35 14.03 -12.18
CA ARG A 294 8.50 14.50 -11.08
C ARG A 294 7.89 15.84 -11.45
N LEU A 295 6.65 15.81 -11.94
CA LEU A 295 6.00 17.00 -12.44
C LEU A 295 5.66 17.98 -11.31
N GLN A 296 6.14 19.21 -11.44
CA GLN A 296 5.79 20.36 -10.60
C GLN A 296 4.98 21.41 -11.38
N ILE A 297 4.09 20.95 -12.25
CA ILE A 297 3.27 21.81 -13.12
C ILE A 297 1.84 21.95 -12.57
N GLU A 298 1.19 23.08 -12.83
CA GLU A 298 -0.21 23.28 -12.45
C GLU A 298 -1.17 22.69 -13.49
N SER A 299 -0.71 22.62 -14.74
CA SER A 299 -1.51 22.25 -15.90
C SER A 299 -0.73 21.33 -16.85
N PRO A 300 -1.38 20.36 -17.52
CA PRO A 300 -0.72 19.45 -18.46
C PRO A 300 -0.07 20.15 -19.67
N TRP A 301 -0.35 21.44 -19.90
CA TRP A 301 0.18 22.20 -21.04
C TRP A 301 1.47 22.97 -20.72
N GLU A 302 1.89 22.97 -19.45
CA GLU A 302 3.13 23.59 -19.03
C GLU A 302 4.35 22.75 -19.42
N LYS A 303 5.50 23.41 -19.58
CA LYS A 303 6.76 22.73 -19.87
C LYS A 303 7.31 22.09 -18.60
N CYS A 304 7.91 20.92 -18.75
CA CYS A 304 8.68 20.28 -17.69
C CYS A 304 10.11 20.83 -17.66
N GLU A 305 10.66 20.98 -16.47
CA GLU A 305 12.01 21.50 -16.27
C GLU A 305 13.03 20.35 -16.12
N GLU A 306 14.32 20.59 -16.38
CA GLU A 306 15.36 19.57 -16.20
C GLU A 306 15.49 19.11 -14.74
N THR A 307 15.18 19.99 -13.79
CA THR A 307 15.15 19.70 -12.35
C THR A 307 14.10 18.66 -11.96
N ASP A 308 13.12 18.38 -12.84
CA ASP A 308 12.11 17.34 -12.65
C ASP A 308 12.65 15.93 -12.95
N LEU A 309 13.89 15.80 -13.44
CA LEU A 309 14.48 14.52 -13.82
C LEU A 309 15.20 13.83 -12.65
N TRP A 310 14.82 12.58 -12.41
CA TRP A 310 15.31 11.72 -11.33
C TRP A 310 15.57 10.31 -11.86
N ASN A 311 16.34 9.55 -11.10
CA ASN A 311 16.55 8.13 -11.29
C ASN A 311 15.87 7.35 -10.15
N ALA A 312 15.34 6.18 -10.47
CA ALA A 312 14.84 5.21 -9.50
C ALA A 312 15.56 3.86 -9.62
N SER A 313 16.01 3.33 -8.48
CA SER A 313 16.63 2.01 -8.41
C SER A 313 16.14 1.28 -7.16
N PRO A 314 16.12 -0.07 -7.14
CA PRO A 314 15.83 -0.82 -5.93
C PRO A 314 16.89 -0.53 -4.85
N ILE A 315 16.44 -0.41 -3.61
CA ILE A 315 17.31 -0.08 -2.48
C ILE A 315 18.25 -1.22 -2.09
N ASP A 316 17.76 -2.46 -2.09
CA ASP A 316 18.47 -3.64 -1.59
C ASP A 316 17.92 -4.91 -2.27
N GLY A 317 18.26 -5.08 -3.55
CA GLY A 317 17.84 -6.21 -4.40
C GLY A 317 16.54 -6.00 -5.20
N PRO A 318 16.28 -6.82 -6.24
CA PRO A 318 15.29 -6.52 -7.28
C PRO A 318 13.84 -6.25 -6.81
N GLY A 319 13.35 -6.97 -5.79
CA GLY A 319 11.99 -6.81 -5.26
C GLY A 319 11.82 -5.68 -4.22
N SER A 320 12.93 -5.07 -3.80
CA SER A 320 12.93 -4.04 -2.76
C SER A 320 12.31 -2.73 -3.24
N SER A 321 11.91 -1.87 -2.30
CA SER A 321 11.36 -0.56 -2.62
C SER A 321 12.36 0.30 -3.39
N TRP A 322 11.86 1.09 -4.33
CA TRP A 322 12.71 2.03 -5.05
C TRP A 322 13.11 3.21 -4.19
N ILE A 323 14.32 3.72 -4.43
CA ILE A 323 14.82 5.00 -3.94
C ILE A 323 14.92 5.97 -5.10
N LEU A 324 14.70 7.26 -4.82
CA LEU A 324 14.87 8.34 -5.78
C LEU A 324 16.18 9.08 -5.53
N TYR A 325 16.91 9.37 -6.61
CA TYR A 325 18.16 10.12 -6.57
C TYR A 325 18.40 10.89 -7.86
N GLN A 326 19.30 11.86 -7.81
CA GLN A 326 19.84 12.57 -8.97
C GLN A 326 21.32 12.21 -9.12
N GLY A 327 21.84 12.23 -10.36
CA GLY A 327 23.20 11.77 -10.67
C GLY A 327 23.30 10.27 -11.00
N GLU A 328 24.52 9.76 -11.08
CA GLU A 328 24.81 8.40 -11.58
C GLU A 328 24.38 7.28 -10.63
N ARG A 329 24.64 7.43 -9.33
CA ARG A 329 24.35 6.41 -8.31
C ARG A 329 23.87 7.02 -7.00
N PRO A 330 22.91 6.39 -6.29
CA PRO A 330 22.29 6.97 -5.10
C PRO A 330 23.23 7.00 -3.90
N PHE A 331 24.05 5.95 -3.76
CA PHE A 331 25.00 5.79 -2.65
C PHE A 331 26.34 5.30 -3.22
N PRO A 332 27.28 6.20 -3.55
CA PRO A 332 28.56 5.86 -4.14
C PRO A 332 29.39 4.84 -3.34
N GLU A 333 29.30 4.92 -2.02
CA GLU A 333 30.02 4.07 -1.05
C GLU A 333 29.16 2.90 -0.57
N GLY A 334 27.96 2.71 -1.14
CA GLY A 334 26.97 1.75 -0.66
C GLY A 334 26.11 2.27 0.50
N ILE A 335 25.12 1.47 0.89
CA ILE A 335 24.27 1.78 2.04
C ILE A 335 25.06 1.49 3.32
N PRO A 336 25.12 2.43 4.29
CA PRO A 336 25.79 2.18 5.56
C PRO A 336 25.28 0.92 6.26
N ARG A 337 26.19 0.09 6.78
CA ARG A 337 25.89 -1.12 7.54
C ARG A 337 26.56 -1.03 8.91
N ILE A 338 25.79 -0.70 9.93
CA ILE A 338 26.22 -0.50 11.31
C ILE A 338 26.08 -1.84 12.06
N PRO A 339 27.18 -2.47 12.50
CA PRO A 339 27.10 -3.70 13.29
C PRO A 339 26.44 -3.42 14.64
N ILE A 340 25.46 -4.24 15.03
CA ILE A 340 24.82 -4.17 16.34
C ILE A 340 24.46 -5.58 16.86
N PRO A 341 24.26 -5.75 18.19
CA PRO A 341 23.71 -6.99 18.74
C PRO A 341 22.31 -7.28 18.18
N LYS A 342 21.97 -8.56 18.02
CA LYS A 342 20.68 -8.99 17.46
C LYS A 342 19.49 -8.52 18.30
N GLU A 343 19.64 -8.49 19.62
CA GLU A 343 18.64 -7.96 20.53
C GLU A 343 18.41 -6.46 20.41
N SER A 344 19.40 -5.72 19.87
CA SER A 344 19.42 -4.27 19.72
C SER A 344 18.85 -3.77 18.40
N TYR A 345 18.33 -4.66 17.55
CA TYR A 345 17.73 -4.28 16.27
C TYR A 345 16.57 -3.29 16.43
N PRO A 346 16.34 -2.40 15.44
CA PRO A 346 15.30 -1.37 15.51
C PRO A 346 13.94 -1.90 15.96
N ARG A 347 13.30 -1.16 16.87
CA ARG A 347 11.97 -1.45 17.43
C ARG A 347 11.05 -0.24 17.27
N GLN A 348 9.76 -0.51 17.10
CA GLN A 348 8.72 0.49 17.36
C GLN A 348 8.45 0.54 18.87
N GLY A 349 7.92 1.65 19.33
CA GLY A 349 7.45 1.80 20.71
C GLY A 349 6.25 0.92 21.09
N ILE A 350 5.72 1.16 22.28
CA ILE A 350 4.64 0.40 22.91
C ILE A 350 3.32 0.68 22.22
N ASN A 351 2.53 -0.38 22.05
CA ASN A 351 1.19 -0.37 21.51
C ASN A 351 0.19 -0.96 22.52
N THR A 352 -0.71 -0.12 23.00
CA THR A 352 -1.81 -0.47 23.92
C THR A 352 -2.91 -1.32 23.27
N CYS A 353 -2.95 -1.41 21.94
CA CYS A 353 -4.02 -2.07 21.18
C CYS A 353 -5.42 -1.47 21.45
N GLY A 354 -5.49 -0.18 21.78
CA GLY A 354 -6.71 0.50 22.23
C GLY A 354 -6.75 0.70 23.74
N ALA A 355 -7.80 1.36 24.23
CA ALA A 355 -7.95 1.76 25.64
C ALA A 355 -6.74 2.56 26.17
N ASN A 356 -6.26 3.52 25.37
CA ASN A 356 -5.07 4.33 25.68
C ASN A 356 -5.17 5.01 27.04
N GLU A 357 -6.35 5.47 27.40
CA GLU A 357 -6.69 6.16 28.64
C GLU A 357 -6.54 5.28 29.90
N LEU A 358 -6.37 3.97 29.77
CA LEU A 358 -6.04 3.08 30.88
C LEU A 358 -4.53 2.88 31.07
N PHE A 359 -3.73 3.27 30.08
CA PHE A 359 -2.29 3.02 30.06
C PHE A 359 -1.46 4.29 30.00
N PHE A 360 -1.99 5.40 29.49
CA PHE A 360 -1.27 6.66 29.34
C PHE A 360 -1.83 7.73 30.28
N PHE A 361 -0.94 8.35 31.04
CA PHE A 361 -1.23 9.36 32.03
C PHE A 361 -0.43 10.64 31.76
N ASN A 362 -1.01 11.79 32.08
CA ASN A 362 -0.41 13.12 31.89
C ASN A 362 0.31 13.60 33.16
N SER A 363 -0.08 13.11 34.35
CA SER A 363 0.59 13.43 35.60
C SER A 363 0.67 12.23 36.53
N VAL A 364 1.64 12.28 37.43
CA VAL A 364 1.82 11.36 38.55
C VAL A 364 2.16 12.16 39.80
N GLU A 365 1.68 11.71 40.95
CA GLU A 365 1.97 12.26 42.28
C GLU A 365 2.15 11.10 43.25
N GLU A 366 3.22 11.14 44.04
CA GLU A 366 3.44 10.16 45.09
C GLU A 366 2.55 10.51 46.29
N GLU A 367 1.59 9.65 46.62
CA GLU A 367 0.72 9.85 47.78
C GLU A 367 1.19 9.00 48.97
N GLU A 368 1.64 7.76 48.70
CA GLU A 368 2.22 6.86 49.70
C GLU A 368 3.42 6.14 49.09
N GLU A 369 4.31 5.58 49.93
CA GLU A 369 5.50 4.86 49.47
C GLU A 369 5.11 3.72 48.50
N GLY A 370 5.55 3.84 47.24
CA GLY A 370 5.25 2.85 46.20
C GLY A 370 3.87 2.96 45.56
N VAL A 371 3.01 3.88 46.01
CA VAL A 371 1.65 4.10 45.47
C VAL A 371 1.52 5.51 44.94
N TRP A 372 1.34 5.62 43.63
CA TRP A 372 1.23 6.90 42.96
C TRP A 372 -0.18 7.13 42.46
N ARG A 373 -0.68 8.34 42.69
CA ARG A 373 -1.87 8.85 42.02
C ARG A 373 -1.49 9.29 40.61
N VAL A 374 -2.22 8.79 39.63
CA VAL A 374 -2.02 9.12 38.22
C VAL A 374 -3.28 9.73 37.63
N SER A 375 -3.12 10.62 36.66
CA SER A 375 -4.28 11.25 36.02
C SER A 375 -4.09 11.48 34.52
N ASN A 376 -5.19 11.38 33.78
CA ASN A 376 -5.34 11.91 32.43
C ASN A 376 -6.68 12.65 32.31
N SER A 377 -7.08 13.03 31.10
CA SER A 377 -8.31 13.78 30.87
C SER A 377 -9.61 13.03 31.18
N ILE A 378 -9.56 11.72 31.45
CA ILE A 378 -10.73 10.85 31.62
C ILE A 378 -10.68 10.10 32.96
N LEU A 379 -9.49 9.72 33.43
CA LEU A 379 -9.29 8.83 34.55
C LEU A 379 -8.30 9.43 35.55
N THR A 380 -8.64 9.36 36.83
CA THR A 380 -7.74 9.54 37.96
C THR A 380 -7.82 8.30 38.83
N CYS A 381 -6.68 7.70 39.15
CA CYS A 381 -6.60 6.45 39.90
C CYS A 381 -5.26 6.30 40.60
N HIS A 382 -5.16 5.32 41.50
CA HIS A 382 -3.92 4.92 42.16
C HIS A 382 -3.34 3.68 41.48
N LEU A 383 -2.02 3.69 41.25
CA LEU A 383 -1.28 2.58 40.67
C LEU A 383 0.04 2.37 41.41
N PRO A 384 0.57 1.15 41.46
CA PRO A 384 1.90 0.92 42.01
C PRO A 384 2.96 1.58 41.13
N SER A 385 3.86 2.35 41.75
CA SER A 385 4.90 3.10 41.06
C SER A 385 5.88 2.20 40.30
N ALA A 386 6.07 0.97 40.76
CA ALA A 386 6.92 -0.05 40.14
C ALA A 386 6.57 -0.36 38.66
N TYR A 387 5.33 -0.06 38.25
CA TYR A 387 4.85 -0.29 36.88
C TYR A 387 4.63 1.00 36.08
N LEU A 388 5.05 2.15 36.62
CA LEU A 388 4.91 3.46 35.98
C LEU A 388 6.25 3.90 35.40
N TYR A 389 6.24 4.18 34.09
CA TYR A 389 7.44 4.58 33.37
C TYR A 389 7.23 5.89 32.62
N PRO A 390 8.23 6.79 32.56
CA PRO A 390 8.18 7.96 31.69
C PRO A 390 7.98 7.56 30.22
N LEU A 391 7.03 8.20 29.54
CA LEU A 391 6.72 7.97 28.13
C LEU A 391 7.21 9.16 27.29
N LEU A 392 7.98 8.86 26.25
CA LEU A 392 8.50 9.88 25.33
C LEU A 392 7.37 10.53 24.53
N THR A 393 7.46 11.86 24.42
CA THR A 393 6.63 12.68 23.55
C THR A 393 7.51 13.51 22.60
N SER A 394 6.88 14.19 21.64
CA SER A 394 7.61 15.12 20.78
C SER A 394 8.20 16.31 21.54
N GLU A 395 7.60 16.71 22.65
CA GLU A 395 8.10 17.75 23.54
C GLU A 395 9.43 17.33 24.17
N SER A 396 9.55 16.07 24.61
CA SER A 396 10.79 15.52 25.18
C SER A 396 11.99 15.71 24.24
N PHE A 397 11.79 15.65 22.92
CA PHE A 397 12.87 15.83 21.94
C PHE A 397 13.32 17.29 21.76
N ARG A 398 12.54 18.27 22.21
CA ARG A 398 12.85 19.71 22.14
C ARG A 398 13.64 20.19 23.34
N GLU A 399 13.58 19.45 24.45
CA GLU A 399 14.23 19.80 25.70
C GLU A 399 15.69 19.34 25.74
N HIS A 400 16.55 20.15 26.33
CA HIS A 400 17.95 19.77 26.57
C HIS A 400 18.02 18.68 27.65
N THR A 401 17.37 18.93 28.79
CA THR A 401 17.20 17.99 29.90
C THR A 401 15.72 17.62 30.02
N PRO A 402 15.28 16.51 29.41
CA PRO A 402 13.87 16.20 29.27
C PRO A 402 13.22 15.79 30.60
N ILE A 403 12.03 16.33 30.87
CA ILE A 403 11.20 15.94 32.02
C ILE A 403 10.00 15.08 31.59
N PRO A 404 9.48 14.16 32.43
CA PRO A 404 8.33 13.33 32.06
C PRO A 404 7.03 14.14 31.95
N HIS A 405 6.58 14.39 30.71
CA HIS A 405 5.26 14.98 30.41
C HIS A 405 4.13 13.95 30.31
N LYS A 406 4.49 12.69 30.09
CA LYS A 406 3.58 11.57 30.02
C LYS A 406 4.18 10.35 30.68
N TRP A 407 3.30 9.48 31.13
CA TRP A 407 3.63 8.24 31.81
C TRP A 407 2.88 7.09 31.17
N VAL A 408 3.49 5.91 31.20
CA VAL A 408 2.87 4.66 30.76
C VAL A 408 2.82 3.66 31.91
N PHE A 409 1.64 3.08 32.12
CA PHE A 409 1.44 1.93 32.99
C PHE A 409 1.76 0.64 32.24
N LEU A 410 2.77 -0.08 32.73
CA LEU A 410 3.26 -1.34 32.17
C LEU A 410 3.27 -2.44 33.25
N PRO A 411 2.17 -3.20 33.39
CA PRO A 411 2.11 -4.36 34.28
C PRO A 411 2.91 -5.54 33.71
N TYR A 412 4.23 -5.38 33.70
CA TYR A 412 5.20 -6.25 33.06
C TYR A 412 6.40 -6.49 33.98
N ARG A 413 7.04 -7.64 33.82
CA ARG A 413 8.36 -7.92 34.38
C ARG A 413 9.44 -7.37 33.45
N GLU A 414 10.62 -7.10 33.99
CA GLU A 414 11.78 -6.61 33.21
C GLU A 414 12.25 -7.60 32.13
N ASP A 415 11.90 -8.89 32.25
CA ASP A 415 12.12 -9.87 31.18
C ASP A 415 11.16 -9.71 29.98
N GLY A 416 10.27 -8.74 30.02
CA GLY A 416 9.32 -8.41 28.96
C GLY A 416 8.05 -9.23 28.96
N ARG A 417 7.83 -10.09 29.96
CA ARG A 417 6.59 -10.85 30.09
C ARG A 417 5.54 -10.01 30.82
N PRO A 418 4.27 -10.00 30.37
CA PRO A 418 3.19 -9.43 31.17
C PRO A 418 3.14 -10.15 32.52
N LEU A 419 2.77 -9.44 33.59
CA LEU A 419 2.54 -10.07 34.89
C LEU A 419 1.59 -11.26 34.72
N SER A 420 1.84 -12.34 35.45
CA SER A 420 0.92 -13.49 35.47
C SER A 420 -0.31 -13.16 36.31
N PRO A 421 -1.45 -13.85 36.11
CA PRO A 421 -2.62 -13.70 36.98
C PRO A 421 -2.29 -13.79 38.48
N ARG A 422 -1.40 -14.71 38.88
CA ARG A 422 -0.94 -14.85 40.27
C ARG A 422 -0.32 -13.56 40.83
N HIS A 423 0.70 -13.02 40.16
CA HIS A 423 1.32 -11.74 40.56
C HIS A 423 0.32 -10.58 40.59
N VAL A 424 -0.70 -10.57 39.71
CA VAL A 424 -1.77 -9.56 39.78
C VAL A 424 -2.63 -9.76 41.02
N GLU A 425 -2.92 -10.99 41.42
CA GLU A 425 -3.69 -11.29 42.64
C GLU A 425 -2.94 -10.96 43.94
N GLU A 426 -1.61 -11.06 43.92
CA GLU A 426 -0.73 -10.75 45.05
C GLU A 426 -0.61 -9.23 45.32
N ASP A 427 -0.97 -8.38 44.35
CA ASP A 427 -0.96 -6.91 44.48
C ASP A 427 -2.42 -6.38 44.48
N PRO A 428 -2.97 -5.98 45.65
CA PRO A 428 -4.35 -5.55 45.77
C PRO A 428 -4.71 -4.37 44.88
N LEU A 429 -3.76 -3.45 44.65
CA LEU A 429 -3.98 -2.24 43.87
C LEU A 429 -4.04 -2.55 42.38
N LEU A 430 -3.13 -3.40 41.87
CA LEU A 430 -3.20 -3.91 40.52
C LEU A 430 -4.50 -4.68 40.28
N LYS A 431 -4.85 -5.58 41.20
CA LYS A 431 -6.07 -6.40 41.10
C LYS A 431 -7.30 -5.51 40.99
N GLN A 432 -7.43 -4.53 41.90
CA GLN A 432 -8.56 -3.60 41.91
C GLN A 432 -8.66 -2.85 40.58
N PHE A 433 -7.57 -2.24 40.11
CA PHE A 433 -7.56 -1.49 38.86
C PHE A 433 -7.93 -2.35 37.64
N LEU A 434 -7.31 -3.53 37.53
CA LEU A 434 -7.53 -4.42 36.38
C LEU A 434 -8.93 -5.03 36.37
N CYS A 435 -9.48 -5.41 37.53
CA CYS A 435 -10.87 -5.90 37.63
C CYS A 435 -11.88 -4.80 37.30
N GLN A 436 -11.68 -3.57 37.81
CA GLN A 436 -12.57 -2.44 37.53
C GLN A 436 -12.65 -2.10 36.03
N HIS A 437 -11.59 -2.36 35.28
CA HIS A 437 -11.50 -2.02 33.86
C HIS A 437 -11.48 -3.23 32.92
N GLU A 438 -11.78 -4.42 33.43
CA GLU A 438 -11.67 -5.68 32.69
C GLU A 438 -12.51 -5.68 31.41
N GLU A 439 -13.76 -5.20 31.47
CA GLU A 439 -14.66 -5.14 30.31
C GLU A 439 -14.04 -4.32 29.17
N ARG A 440 -13.54 -3.12 29.48
CA ARG A 440 -12.88 -2.22 28.51
C ARG A 440 -11.62 -2.83 27.94
N LEU A 441 -10.81 -3.47 28.77
CA LEU A 441 -9.58 -4.15 28.37
C LEU A 441 -9.85 -5.34 27.43
N ARG A 442 -10.93 -6.10 27.68
CA ARG A 442 -11.37 -7.23 26.85
C ARG A 442 -12.01 -6.79 25.52
N ALA A 443 -12.63 -5.61 25.49
CA ALA A 443 -13.24 -5.04 24.30
C ALA A 443 -12.22 -4.57 23.22
N ARG A 444 -10.92 -4.53 23.54
CA ARG A 444 -9.85 -4.12 22.61
C ARG A 444 -9.82 -4.98 21.35
N LYS A 445 -9.85 -4.33 20.18
CA LYS A 445 -9.93 -5.01 18.88
C LYS A 445 -8.54 -5.38 18.36
N GLY A 446 -8.41 -6.59 17.81
CA GLY A 446 -7.20 -7.05 17.12
C GLY A 446 -6.92 -8.53 17.37
N VAL A 447 -6.59 -9.29 16.32
CA VAL A 447 -6.45 -10.76 16.45
C VAL A 447 -5.36 -11.18 17.43
N LEU A 448 -4.20 -10.51 17.38
CA LEU A 448 -3.09 -10.85 18.26
C LEU A 448 -3.44 -10.52 19.72
N ILE A 449 -4.05 -9.37 20.01
CA ILE A 449 -4.39 -8.99 21.39
C ILE A 449 -5.50 -9.89 21.94
N GLN A 450 -6.49 -10.24 21.10
CA GLN A 450 -7.54 -11.19 21.44
C GLN A 450 -6.98 -12.59 21.76
N GLN A 451 -5.87 -13.01 21.12
CA GLN A 451 -5.18 -14.25 21.48
C GLN A 451 -4.57 -14.18 22.90
N ARG A 452 -4.02 -13.03 23.30
CA ARG A 452 -3.49 -12.83 24.67
C ARG A 452 -4.60 -12.77 25.71
N ILE A 453 -5.69 -12.05 25.39
CA ILE A 453 -6.89 -11.96 26.24
C ILE A 453 -7.47 -13.36 26.53
N ARG A 454 -7.60 -14.23 25.51
CA ARG A 454 -8.07 -15.61 25.69
C ARG A 454 -7.16 -16.47 26.57
N LYS A 455 -5.88 -16.14 26.65
CA LYS A 455 -4.90 -16.80 27.54
C LYS A 455 -4.91 -16.23 28.97
N GLY A 456 -5.85 -15.34 29.30
CA GLY A 456 -5.96 -14.70 30.62
C GLY A 456 -5.14 -13.42 30.80
N TYR A 457 -4.42 -12.95 29.78
CA TYR A 457 -3.58 -11.74 29.86
C TYR A 457 -4.32 -10.54 29.26
N PHE A 458 -5.48 -10.20 29.82
CA PHE A 458 -6.31 -9.13 29.27
C PHE A 458 -5.75 -7.72 29.51
N TRP A 459 -4.68 -7.57 30.29
CA TRP A 459 -3.89 -6.33 30.44
C TRP A 459 -2.69 -6.23 29.48
N ALA A 460 -2.44 -7.24 28.63
CA ALA A 460 -1.25 -7.23 27.77
C ALA A 460 -1.23 -6.05 26.78
N LEU A 461 -0.03 -5.59 26.46
CA LEU A 461 0.34 -4.62 25.42
C LEU A 461 1.29 -5.28 24.40
N PHE A 462 1.49 -4.62 23.27
CA PHE A 462 2.46 -4.99 22.24
C PHE A 462 3.64 -4.04 22.16
N GLY A 463 4.71 -4.52 21.51
CA GLY A 463 5.98 -3.82 21.48
C GLY A 463 6.77 -3.93 22.79
N VAL A 464 6.27 -4.67 23.78
CA VAL A 464 6.93 -4.88 25.08
C VAL A 464 7.71 -6.18 25.09
N GLY A 465 9.00 -6.10 25.43
CA GLY A 465 9.92 -7.22 25.61
C GLY A 465 11.07 -6.82 26.52
N ALA A 466 12.00 -7.73 26.85
CA ALA A 466 13.14 -7.42 27.72
C ALA A 466 13.94 -6.19 27.27
N TYR A 467 14.00 -5.99 25.95
CA TYR A 467 14.65 -4.85 25.31
C TYR A 467 14.04 -3.48 25.69
N CYS A 468 12.79 -3.42 26.16
CA CYS A 468 12.17 -2.20 26.69
C CYS A 468 12.79 -1.74 28.00
N PHE A 469 13.44 -2.66 28.73
CA PHE A 469 13.99 -2.43 30.07
C PHE A 469 15.52 -2.36 30.05
N TYR A 470 16.14 -2.39 28.87
CA TYR A 470 17.58 -2.18 28.75
C TYR A 470 17.96 -0.77 29.22
N PRO A 471 19.11 -0.62 29.90
CA PRO A 471 19.51 0.60 30.59
C PRO A 471 19.72 1.81 29.66
N TRP A 472 19.88 1.59 28.36
CA TRP A 472 20.08 2.65 27.39
C TRP A 472 19.28 2.42 26.11
N LYS A 473 18.82 3.51 25.49
CA LYS A 473 18.15 3.49 24.20
C LYS A 473 18.68 4.62 23.32
N VAL A 474 18.89 4.35 22.03
CA VAL A 474 18.99 5.40 21.01
C VAL A 474 17.62 5.52 20.35
N VAL A 475 16.95 6.66 20.52
CA VAL A 475 15.57 6.90 20.08
C VAL A 475 15.53 8.05 19.08
N TRP A 476 14.65 7.95 18.09
CA TRP A 476 14.35 9.02 17.14
C TRP A 476 12.85 9.14 16.90
N GLU A 477 12.43 10.31 16.43
CA GLU A 477 11.07 10.56 15.98
C GLU A 477 10.89 9.98 14.56
N ALA A 478 9.98 9.03 14.42
CA ALA A 478 9.72 8.23 13.22
C ALA A 478 8.42 8.63 12.47
N ALA A 479 7.81 9.75 12.83
CA ALA A 479 6.58 10.20 12.19
C ALA A 479 6.56 11.73 12.02
N GLY A 480 6.19 12.20 10.83
CA GLY A 480 5.96 13.61 10.55
C GLY A 480 7.21 14.49 10.55
N ARG A 481 8.41 13.91 10.68
CA ARG A 481 9.67 14.66 10.71
C ARG A 481 10.31 14.78 9.34
N LYS A 482 11.09 15.85 9.21
CA LYS A 482 11.85 16.18 8.01
C LYS A 482 13.36 16.01 8.16
N LYS A 483 13.81 15.86 9.41
CA LYS A 483 15.22 15.70 9.78
C LYS A 483 15.37 14.51 10.71
N PHE A 484 16.47 13.78 10.57
CA PHE A 484 16.77 12.62 11.40
C PHE A 484 17.59 13.06 12.61
N ARG A 485 17.02 12.91 13.81
CA ARG A 485 17.62 13.39 15.07
C ARG A 485 17.57 12.30 16.14
N PRO A 486 18.42 11.27 16.04
CA PRO A 486 18.55 10.28 17.10
C PRO A 486 19.16 10.91 18.36
N ARG A 487 18.74 10.44 19.53
CA ARG A 487 19.25 10.85 20.85
C ARG A 487 19.35 9.63 21.77
N ILE A 488 20.29 9.67 22.72
CA ILE A 488 20.37 8.67 23.78
C ILE A 488 19.40 9.02 24.91
N TRP A 489 18.77 7.98 25.46
CA TRP A 489 17.84 8.04 26.57
C TRP A 489 18.15 6.94 27.57
N GLU A 490 17.93 7.23 28.85
CA GLU A 490 17.97 6.21 29.91
C GLU A 490 16.87 5.15 29.71
N GLY A 491 17.15 3.95 30.19
CA GLY A 491 16.32 2.77 30.02
C GLY A 491 14.91 2.87 30.60
N ARG A 492 14.71 3.72 31.62
CA ARG A 492 13.38 3.96 32.18
C ARG A 492 12.41 4.60 31.20
N TRP A 493 12.90 5.35 30.21
CA TRP A 493 12.06 5.99 29.21
C TRP A 493 11.52 4.98 28.20
N GLN A 494 10.22 5.07 27.97
CA GLN A 494 9.50 4.22 27.03
C GLN A 494 9.13 4.97 25.76
N ALA A 495 9.25 4.30 24.62
CA ALA A 495 8.90 4.85 23.32
C ALA A 495 7.42 4.59 23.00
N ASN A 496 6.75 5.55 22.36
CA ASN A 496 5.40 5.39 21.82
C ASN A 496 5.44 4.86 20.37
N GLN A 497 4.68 3.80 20.06
CA GLN A 497 4.68 3.16 18.73
C GLN A 497 4.35 4.12 17.59
N SER A 498 3.44 5.08 17.80
CA SER A 498 2.97 5.96 16.72
C SER A 498 3.98 7.05 16.34
N LEU A 499 4.93 7.35 17.23
CA LEU A 499 5.83 8.50 17.10
C LEU A 499 7.31 8.12 17.00
N HIS A 500 7.72 7.01 17.60
CA HIS A 500 9.13 6.75 17.87
C HIS A 500 9.60 5.39 17.35
N GLY A 501 10.83 5.39 16.82
CA GLY A 501 11.65 4.20 16.63
C GLY A 501 12.84 4.24 17.59
N TYR A 502 13.36 3.09 17.99
CA TYR A 502 14.53 3.03 18.87
C TYR A 502 15.39 1.77 18.70
N LEU A 503 16.61 1.86 19.22
CA LEU A 503 17.58 0.77 19.39
C LEU A 503 17.88 0.62 20.89
N PRO A 504 17.67 -0.56 21.49
CA PRO A 504 17.96 -0.81 22.91
C PRO A 504 19.38 -1.36 23.14
N PHE A 505 20.05 -0.92 24.21
CA PHE A 505 21.44 -1.31 24.53
C PHE A 505 21.66 -1.57 26.02
N LYS A 506 22.48 -2.59 26.30
CA LYS A 506 22.90 -2.94 27.68
C LYS A 506 24.05 -2.05 28.21
N SER A 507 24.77 -1.36 27.33
CA SER A 507 25.91 -0.50 27.66
C SER A 507 25.75 0.89 27.04
N LEU A 508 26.11 1.93 27.79
CA LEU A 508 26.13 3.31 27.30
C LEU A 508 27.15 3.48 26.18
N GLN A 509 28.32 2.84 26.30
CA GLN A 509 29.39 2.92 25.31
C GLN A 509 28.92 2.45 23.93
N GLU A 510 28.18 1.34 23.89
CA GLU A 510 27.63 0.79 22.65
C GLU A 510 26.53 1.70 22.08
N ALA A 511 25.67 2.27 22.94
CA ALA A 511 24.67 3.25 22.53
C ALA A 511 25.31 4.51 21.92
N MET A 512 26.41 5.01 22.50
CA MET A 512 27.17 6.16 22.01
C MET A 512 27.81 5.88 20.65
N ARG A 513 28.47 4.72 20.49
CA ARG A 513 29.06 4.29 19.22
C ARG A 513 28.03 4.25 18.10
N VAL A 514 26.85 3.67 18.37
CA VAL A 514 25.78 3.57 17.37
C VAL A 514 25.13 4.92 17.09
N LEU A 515 24.98 5.79 18.10
CA LEU A 515 24.50 7.15 17.91
C LEU A 515 25.40 7.94 16.96
N GLU A 516 26.72 7.88 17.17
CA GLU A 516 27.72 8.54 16.32
C GLU A 516 27.62 8.05 14.87
N ALA A 517 27.53 6.73 14.66
CA ALA A 517 27.34 6.14 13.34
C ALA A 517 26.02 6.59 12.68
N LEU A 518 24.95 6.74 13.47
CA LEU A 518 23.64 7.23 12.99
C LEU A 518 23.62 8.72 12.64
N GLN A 519 24.57 9.50 13.14
CA GLN A 519 24.72 10.92 12.83
C GLN A 519 25.48 11.17 11.52
N ASN A 520 25.99 10.12 10.87
CA ASN A 520 26.57 10.24 9.53
C ASN A 520 25.53 10.80 8.54
N PRO A 521 25.84 11.89 7.80
CA PRO A 521 24.92 12.50 6.82
C PRO A 521 24.37 11.52 5.77
N GLN A 522 25.10 10.44 5.45
CA GLN A 522 24.63 9.38 4.54
C GLN A 522 23.35 8.70 5.05
N ILE A 523 23.13 8.62 6.36
CA ILE A 523 21.92 8.05 6.96
C ILE A 523 20.70 8.92 6.65
N GLU A 524 20.84 10.24 6.79
CA GLU A 524 19.77 11.18 6.44
C GLU A 524 19.53 11.20 4.93
N ALA A 525 20.58 11.18 4.11
CA ALA A 525 20.46 11.06 2.66
C ALA A 525 19.70 9.78 2.24
N TYR A 526 19.99 8.64 2.89
CA TYR A 526 19.25 7.40 2.70
C TYR A 526 17.75 7.53 3.02
N LEU A 527 17.42 8.19 4.13
CA LEU A 527 16.03 8.42 4.54
C LEU A 527 15.28 9.37 3.59
N LEU A 528 15.96 10.38 3.04
CA LEU A 528 15.40 11.30 2.06
C LEU A 528 15.16 10.60 0.71
N ALA A 529 16.09 9.75 0.27
CA ALA A 529 15.95 8.97 -0.96
C ALA A 529 14.72 8.03 -0.94
N LEU A 530 14.30 7.60 0.25
CA LEU A 530 13.10 6.79 0.48
C LEU A 530 11.76 7.57 0.46
N GLN A 531 11.80 8.89 0.21
CA GLN A 531 10.63 9.76 -0.03
C GLN A 531 9.54 9.69 1.05
N ALA A 532 9.92 9.60 2.34
CA ALA A 532 8.98 9.62 3.47
C ALA A 532 9.09 10.86 4.35
N GLN A 533 9.83 11.88 3.92
CA GLN A 533 9.98 13.13 4.65
C GLN A 533 8.61 13.77 4.92
N GLY A 534 8.33 14.09 6.19
CA GLY A 534 7.05 14.67 6.62
C GLY A 534 5.88 13.69 6.68
N THR A 535 6.07 12.41 6.34
CA THR A 535 5.02 11.39 6.41
C THR A 535 5.07 10.60 7.72
N LEU A 536 4.05 9.79 7.99
CA LEU A 536 4.05 8.83 9.12
C LEU A 536 5.07 7.68 8.95
N ASN A 537 5.71 7.57 7.78
CA ASN A 537 6.69 6.53 7.48
C ASN A 537 8.16 7.00 7.59
N TRP A 538 8.39 8.22 8.11
CA TRP A 538 9.73 8.78 8.27
C TRP A 538 10.60 7.89 9.18
N ALA A 539 11.76 7.42 8.74
CA ALA A 539 12.70 6.64 9.58
C ALA A 539 12.05 5.49 10.39
N GLN A 540 10.97 4.87 9.90
CA GLN A 540 10.33 3.77 10.63
C GLN A 540 11.30 2.59 10.81
N PRO A 541 11.22 1.81 11.90
CA PRO A 541 12.16 0.72 12.18
C PRO A 541 12.37 -0.29 11.04
N GLY A 542 11.35 -0.57 10.23
CA GLY A 542 11.47 -1.41 9.03
C GLY A 542 12.44 -0.85 7.99
N ARG A 543 12.40 0.47 7.76
CA ARG A 543 13.33 1.19 6.86
C ARG A 543 14.72 1.29 7.45
N MET A 544 14.80 1.53 8.76
CA MET A 544 16.08 1.62 9.47
C MET A 544 16.80 0.29 9.55
N ARG A 545 16.08 -0.83 9.58
CA ARG A 545 16.65 -2.19 9.69
C ARG A 545 17.74 -2.48 8.65
N ARG A 546 17.63 -1.94 7.44
CA ARG A 546 18.64 -2.15 6.37
C ARG A 546 19.99 -1.53 6.73
N LEU A 547 20.03 -0.55 7.62
CA LEU A 547 21.27 0.11 8.02
C LEU A 547 22.07 -0.71 9.03
N PHE A 548 21.63 -1.92 9.41
CA PHE A 548 22.22 -2.70 10.51
C PHE A 548 22.54 -4.14 10.13
N THR A 549 23.67 -4.63 10.61
CA THR A 549 24.12 -6.03 10.50
C THR A 549 24.30 -6.65 11.87
N SER A 550 24.25 -7.99 11.96
CA SER A 550 24.46 -8.69 13.22
C SER A 550 25.95 -8.70 13.52
N ALA A 551 26.35 -8.20 14.70
CA ALA A 551 27.76 -8.19 15.13
C ALA A 551 28.37 -9.61 15.28
N SER A 552 27.57 -10.67 15.21
CA SER A 552 27.99 -12.07 15.25
C SER A 552 28.43 -12.65 13.90
N GLU A 553 28.39 -11.85 12.82
CA GLU A 553 28.78 -12.26 11.44
C GLU A 553 30.11 -11.63 10.97
N THR A 554 30.85 -11.00 11.89
CA THR A 554 32.23 -10.52 11.74
C THR A 554 33.08 -11.18 12.80
#